data_AF-A0A6B2UXU6-F1
#
_entry.id   AF-A0A6B2UXU6-F1
#
_cell.length_a   1.000
_cell.length_b   1.000
_cell.length_c   1.000
_cell.angle_alpha   90.00
_cell.angle_beta   90.00
_cell.angle_gamma   90.00
#
_symmetry.space_group_name_H-M   'P 1'
#
loop_
_entity.id
_entity.type
_entity.pdbx_description
1 polymer ?
#
loop_
_entity_poly.entity_id
_entity_poly.type
_entity_poly.pdbx_seq_one_letter_code
_entity_poly.pdbx_strand_id
1 'polypeptide(L)'
;MREASVVRGPGRAEPWRVSGAWRPGDPPGRRLWHVADKPLALEAGSELPYVRLAFETWGTLAPDASNAVLVLHALTGDSHVHGPAGPGHPTPGWWDGLVGPGRALDTDRWFVVAPNVLGGCQGSTGPASARPGGGRPFGGAFPFLT
;
A
#
# COMPACT_ATOMS: atom_id res chain seq x y z
N MET A 1 11.55 -47.56 -20.36
CA MET A 1 10.76 -46.44 -19.83
C MET A 1 11.43 -46.00 -18.54
N ARG A 2 12.25 -44.94 -18.56
CA ARG A 2 12.91 -44.39 -17.36
C ARG A 2 12.51 -42.91 -17.29
N GLU A 3 11.85 -42.55 -16.21
CA GLU A 3 11.49 -41.16 -15.89
C GLU A 3 12.75 -40.33 -15.71
N ALA A 4 12.85 -39.24 -16.46
CA ALA A 4 13.86 -38.23 -16.23
C ALA A 4 13.36 -37.29 -15.12
N SER A 5 13.93 -37.45 -13.93
CA SER A 5 13.76 -36.52 -12.81
C SER A 5 14.33 -35.14 -13.19
N VAL A 6 13.47 -34.12 -13.19
CA VAL A 6 13.89 -32.73 -13.39
C VAL A 6 14.43 -32.20 -12.06
N VAL A 7 15.75 -32.08 -11.98
CA VAL A 7 16.45 -31.39 -10.89
C VAL A 7 16.11 -29.89 -10.99
N ARG A 8 15.43 -29.34 -9.98
CA ARG A 8 15.18 -27.89 -9.86
C ARG A 8 16.45 -27.19 -9.40
N GLY A 9 17.03 -26.36 -10.28
CA GLY A 9 18.10 -25.44 -9.93
C GLY A 9 17.65 -24.29 -9.01
N PRO A 10 18.59 -23.50 -8.47
CA PRO A 10 18.30 -22.46 -7.48
C PRO A 10 17.35 -21.39 -8.05
N GLY A 11 16.37 -20.99 -7.22
CA GLY A 11 15.20 -20.21 -7.62
C GLY A 11 15.55 -18.93 -8.39
N ARG A 12 15.12 -18.86 -9.65
CA ARG A 12 15.13 -17.62 -10.42
C ARG A 12 14.33 -16.56 -9.66
N ALA A 13 14.92 -15.39 -9.42
CA ALA A 13 14.17 -14.20 -9.04
C ALA A 13 12.99 -14.04 -10.02
N GLU A 14 11.78 -13.79 -9.51
CA GLU A 14 10.61 -13.67 -10.37
C GLU A 14 10.89 -12.65 -11.49
N PRO A 15 10.72 -13.03 -12.78
CA PRO A 15 11.13 -12.22 -13.92
C PRO A 15 10.37 -10.88 -14.06
N TRP A 16 9.43 -10.61 -13.15
CA TRP A 16 8.54 -9.46 -13.19
C TRP A 16 8.73 -8.49 -12.02
N ARG A 17 9.88 -8.47 -11.33
CA ARG A 17 10.14 -7.46 -10.27
C ARG A 17 10.21 -6.05 -10.86
N VAL A 18 9.11 -5.30 -10.74
CA VAL A 18 9.05 -3.84 -10.91
C VAL A 18 9.85 -3.25 -9.76
N SER A 19 11.02 -2.69 -10.05
CA SER A 19 11.91 -2.09 -9.06
C SER A 19 11.21 -0.90 -8.41
N GLY A 20 10.85 -1.03 -7.12
CA GLY A 20 10.29 0.06 -6.31
C GLY A 20 8.85 -0.15 -5.84
N ALA A 21 8.09 -1.06 -6.44
CA ALA A 21 6.76 -1.41 -5.93
C ALA A 21 6.86 -2.41 -4.78
N TRP A 22 6.19 -2.13 -3.66
CA TRP A 22 6.04 -3.07 -2.56
C TRP A 22 5.25 -4.30 -2.99
N ARG A 23 5.68 -5.50 -2.54
CA ARG A 23 5.02 -6.77 -2.83
C ARG A 23 4.75 -7.58 -1.57
N PRO A 24 3.76 -8.49 -1.61
CA PRO A 24 3.63 -9.53 -0.58
C PRO A 24 4.96 -10.26 -0.38
N GLY A 25 5.45 -10.28 0.86
CA GLY A 25 6.75 -10.85 1.24
C GLY A 25 7.88 -9.83 1.40
N ASP A 26 7.73 -8.61 0.87
CA ASP A 26 8.62 -7.50 1.23
C ASP A 26 8.28 -7.02 2.66
N PRO A 27 9.24 -6.39 3.39
CA PRO A 27 8.97 -5.88 4.72
C PRO A 27 7.77 -4.92 4.73
N PRO A 28 6.83 -5.04 5.68
CA PRO A 28 5.59 -4.27 5.67
C PRO A 28 5.78 -2.77 5.99
N GLY A 29 6.88 -2.40 6.63
CA GLY A 29 6.97 -1.12 7.33
C GLY A 29 5.98 -1.11 8.49
N ARG A 30 5.28 0.01 8.68
CA ARG A 30 4.19 0.13 9.67
C ARG A 30 2.80 0.11 9.05
N ARG A 31 2.70 -0.27 7.77
CA ARG A 31 1.42 -0.32 7.05
C ARG A 31 0.47 -1.30 7.71
N LEU A 32 -0.77 -0.86 7.83
CA LEU A 32 -1.95 -1.68 8.06
C LEU A 32 -2.67 -1.87 6.73
N TRP A 33 -3.56 -2.85 6.66
CA TRP A 33 -4.33 -3.12 5.45
C TRP A 33 -5.82 -3.25 5.73
N HIS A 34 -6.61 -2.62 4.89
CA HIS A 34 -8.05 -2.87 4.76
C HIS A 34 -8.30 -3.53 3.42
N VAL A 35 -9.12 -4.59 3.40
CA VAL A 35 -9.57 -5.27 2.18
C VAL A 35 -11.07 -5.01 2.08
N ALA A 36 -11.51 -4.50 0.94
CA ALA A 36 -12.91 -4.25 0.70
C ALA A 36 -13.66 -5.59 0.51
N ASP A 37 -14.87 -5.68 1.03
CA ASP A 37 -15.72 -6.87 0.93
C ASP A 37 -16.32 -7.07 -0.47
N LYS A 38 -16.32 -6.01 -1.28
CA LYS A 38 -16.92 -5.97 -2.61
C LYS A 38 -15.98 -5.29 -3.60
N PRO A 39 -16.11 -5.61 -4.90
CA PRO A 39 -15.47 -4.83 -5.94
C PRO A 39 -15.82 -3.35 -5.89
N LEU A 40 -14.91 -2.51 -6.35
CA LEU A 40 -15.12 -1.07 -6.44
C LEU A 40 -15.53 -0.69 -7.86
N ALA A 41 -16.75 -0.19 -8.02
CA ALA A 41 -17.19 0.47 -9.24
C ALA A 41 -16.39 1.78 -9.41
N LEU A 42 -15.80 1.96 -10.58
CA LEU A 42 -15.01 3.14 -10.93
C LEU A 42 -15.86 4.11 -11.73
N GLU A 43 -15.60 5.41 -11.59
CA GLU A 43 -16.32 6.46 -12.32
C GLU A 43 -16.22 6.27 -13.85
N ALA A 44 -15.08 5.75 -14.34
CA ALA A 44 -14.88 5.41 -15.75
C ALA A 44 -15.72 4.21 -16.26
N GLY A 45 -16.64 3.68 -15.44
CA GLY A 45 -17.56 2.59 -15.80
C GLY A 45 -16.97 1.18 -15.73
N SER A 46 -15.68 1.06 -15.39
CA SER A 46 -15.05 -0.24 -15.10
C SER A 46 -15.11 -0.58 -13.62
N GLU A 47 -14.63 -1.76 -13.23
CA GLU A 47 -14.63 -2.22 -11.85
C GLU A 47 -13.24 -2.70 -11.44
N LEU A 48 -12.84 -2.41 -10.20
CA LEU A 48 -11.68 -3.04 -9.58
C LEU A 48 -12.15 -4.25 -8.74
N PRO A 49 -11.90 -5.50 -9.21
CA PRO A 49 -12.47 -6.71 -8.61
C PRO A 49 -11.89 -7.07 -7.23
N TYR A 50 -10.74 -6.50 -6.89
CA TYR A 50 -10.09 -6.68 -5.59
C TYR A 50 -9.48 -5.37 -5.14
N VAL A 51 -9.87 -4.91 -3.96
CA VAL A 51 -9.39 -3.67 -3.37
C VAL A 51 -8.77 -3.98 -2.02
N ARG A 52 -7.47 -3.74 -1.93
CA ARG A 52 -6.72 -3.63 -0.69
C ARG A 52 -6.10 -2.24 -0.60
N LEU A 53 -6.36 -1.54 0.50
CA LEU A 53 -5.76 -0.26 0.84
C LEU A 53 -4.71 -0.47 1.93
N ALA A 54 -3.49 -0.03 1.67
CA ALA A 54 -2.48 0.13 2.71
C ALA A 54 -2.63 1.51 3.36
N PHE A 55 -2.47 1.60 4.67
CA PHE A 55 -2.53 2.86 5.40
C PHE A 55 -1.68 2.82 6.66
N GLU A 56 -1.36 3.99 7.22
CA GLU A 56 -0.74 4.14 8.54
C GLU A 56 -1.58 5.06 9.42
N THR A 57 -1.38 4.95 10.73
CA THR A 57 -2.11 5.74 11.72
C THR A 57 -1.19 6.26 12.82
N TRP A 58 -1.48 7.44 13.36
CA TRP A 58 -0.79 8.03 14.51
C TRP A 58 -1.79 8.62 15.50
N GLY A 59 -1.45 8.59 16.79
CA GLY A 59 -2.35 9.02 17.86
C GLY A 59 -3.37 7.94 18.24
N THR A 60 -4.40 8.34 19.00
CA THR A 60 -5.47 7.44 19.48
C THR A 60 -6.83 7.98 19.02
N LEU A 61 -7.62 7.12 18.38
CA LEU A 61 -8.98 7.46 17.96
C LEU A 61 -9.87 7.63 19.20
N ALA A 62 -10.57 8.76 19.27
CA ALA A 62 -11.56 9.01 20.31
C ALA A 62 -12.71 7.99 20.22
N PRO A 63 -13.37 7.64 21.34
CA PRO A 63 -14.49 6.69 21.33
C PRO A 63 -15.65 7.08 20.38
N ASP A 64 -15.84 8.37 20.14
CA ASP A 64 -16.84 8.93 19.23
C ASP A 64 -16.29 9.25 17.81
N ALA A 65 -15.03 8.90 17.55
CA ALA A 65 -14.29 9.16 16.32
C ALA A 65 -14.20 10.64 15.90
N SER A 66 -14.49 11.58 16.80
CA SER A 66 -14.54 13.02 16.50
C SER A 66 -13.17 13.64 16.20
N ASN A 67 -12.08 12.95 16.53
CA ASN A 67 -10.71 13.44 16.37
C ASN A 67 -9.96 12.83 15.16
N ALA A 68 -10.66 12.23 14.21
CA ALA A 68 -10.02 11.66 13.03
C ALA A 68 -9.60 12.75 12.02
N VAL A 69 -8.37 12.66 11.51
CA VAL A 69 -7.84 13.52 10.45
C VAL A 69 -7.28 12.65 9.32
N LEU A 70 -7.81 12.83 8.10
CA LEU A 70 -7.33 12.14 6.90
C LEU A 70 -6.25 12.96 6.19
N VAL A 71 -5.08 12.38 6.01
CA VAL A 71 -3.98 12.98 5.25
C VAL A 71 -3.84 12.28 3.91
N LEU A 72 -4.05 13.03 2.83
CA LEU A 72 -3.91 12.54 1.46
C LEU A 72 -2.55 12.97 0.91
N HIS A 73 -1.81 12.01 0.37
CA HIS A 73 -0.48 12.24 -0.15
C HIS A 73 -0.51 12.86 -1.56
N ALA A 74 0.62 13.48 -1.96
CA ALA A 74 0.83 13.96 -3.34
C ALA A 74 1.18 12.81 -4.30
N LEU A 75 1.42 13.11 -5.58
CA LEU A 75 1.59 12.10 -6.66
C LEU A 75 2.55 10.94 -6.33
N THR A 76 3.72 11.23 -5.75
CA THR A 76 4.77 10.24 -5.45
C THR A 76 4.86 9.90 -3.96
N GLY A 77 3.92 10.40 -3.15
CA GLY A 77 3.85 10.07 -1.74
C GLY A 77 3.23 8.69 -1.52
N ASP A 78 3.24 8.27 -0.26
CA ASP A 78 2.64 7.02 0.20
C ASP A 78 1.99 7.21 1.58
N SER A 79 1.64 6.10 2.24
CA SER A 79 1.07 6.13 3.58
C SER A 79 2.03 6.65 4.65
N HIS A 80 3.34 6.74 4.41
CA HIS A 80 4.35 7.00 5.44
C HIS A 80 4.55 8.50 5.65
N VAL A 81 3.65 9.12 6.42
CA VAL A 81 3.66 10.57 6.68
C VAL A 81 4.73 10.97 7.69
N HIS A 82 4.91 10.19 8.76
CA HIS A 82 5.81 10.51 9.87
C HIS A 82 6.46 9.27 10.50
N GLY A 83 7.78 9.29 10.65
CA GLY A 83 8.57 8.20 11.22
C GLY A 83 9.89 7.98 10.46
N PRO A 84 10.82 7.20 11.03
CA PRO A 84 12.12 6.96 10.43
C PRO A 84 12.01 6.10 9.16
N ALA A 85 13.04 6.16 8.31
CA ALA A 85 13.27 5.15 7.30
C ALA A 85 13.60 3.79 7.96
N GLY A 86 13.33 2.70 7.26
CA GLY A 86 13.60 1.35 7.72
C GLY A 86 13.11 0.28 6.75
N PRO A 87 13.18 -1.01 7.10
CA PRO A 87 12.65 -2.09 6.27
C PRO A 87 11.17 -1.83 5.91
N GLY A 88 10.90 -1.69 4.60
CA GLY A 88 9.56 -1.40 4.07
C GLY A 88 9.28 0.09 3.83
N HIS A 89 10.11 0.98 4.38
CA HIS A 89 10.04 2.44 4.25
C HIS A 89 11.42 2.98 3.88
N PRO A 90 11.77 3.06 2.58
CA PRO A 90 13.13 3.43 2.15
C PRO A 90 13.49 4.89 2.48
N THR A 91 12.50 5.74 2.74
CA THR A 91 12.66 7.15 3.11
C THR A 91 11.97 7.44 4.44
N PRO A 92 12.39 8.50 5.17
CA PRO A 92 11.62 8.98 6.32
C PRO A 92 10.26 9.53 5.87
N GLY A 93 9.39 9.80 6.85
CA GLY A 93 8.07 10.34 6.60
C GLY A 93 8.11 11.66 5.84
N TRP A 94 7.28 11.79 4.81
CA TRP A 94 7.33 12.95 3.91
C TRP A 94 6.85 14.27 4.56
N TRP A 95 6.25 14.20 5.75
CA TRP A 95 5.85 15.31 6.61
C TRP A 95 6.31 15.12 8.07
N ASP A 96 7.48 14.52 8.27
CA ASP A 96 7.98 14.12 9.60
C ASP A 96 7.99 15.24 10.64
N GLY A 97 8.24 16.50 10.23
CA GLY A 97 8.25 17.66 11.12
C GLY A 97 6.87 18.27 11.43
N LEU A 98 5.82 17.85 10.71
CA LEU A 98 4.46 18.40 10.86
C LEU A 98 3.53 17.51 11.68
N VAL A 99 3.81 16.22 11.77
CA VAL A 99 3.00 15.23 12.50
C VAL A 99 3.77 14.75 13.73
N GLY A 100 3.10 14.63 14.87
CA GLY A 100 3.66 14.11 16.11
C GLY A 100 3.21 14.90 17.35
N PRO A 101 3.63 14.50 18.55
CA PRO A 101 3.25 15.15 19.80
C PRO A 101 3.57 16.66 19.78
N GLY A 102 2.54 17.50 20.00
CA GLY A 102 2.65 18.96 20.02
C GLY A 102 2.96 19.62 18.66
N ARG A 103 2.87 18.90 17.54
CA ARG A 103 3.11 19.44 16.18
C ARG A 103 1.83 20.01 15.56
N ALA A 104 1.92 20.49 14.32
CA ALA A 104 0.77 21.05 13.60
C ALA A 104 -0.38 20.04 13.48
N LEU A 105 -0.04 18.80 13.11
CA LEU A 105 -0.88 17.62 13.26
C LEU A 105 -0.47 16.91 14.56
N ASP A 106 -1.00 17.44 15.66
CA ASP A 106 -0.70 16.99 17.02
C ASP A 106 -1.31 15.61 17.30
N THR A 107 -0.47 14.59 17.43
CA THR A 107 -0.92 13.20 17.67
C THR A 107 -1.34 12.93 19.12
N ASP A 108 -1.12 13.87 20.04
CA ASP A 108 -1.69 13.80 21.40
C ASP A 108 -3.19 14.20 21.39
N ARG A 109 -3.65 14.82 20.29
CA ARG A 109 -5.02 15.33 20.13
C ARG A 109 -5.78 14.62 19.02
N TRP A 110 -5.13 14.43 17.87
CA TRP A 110 -5.74 13.92 16.66
C TRP A 110 -5.32 12.48 16.38
N PHE A 111 -6.26 11.70 15.85
CA PHE A 111 -5.98 10.42 15.23
C PHE A 111 -5.79 10.62 13.73
N VAL A 112 -4.52 10.62 13.31
CA VAL A 112 -4.15 10.84 11.92
C VAL A 112 -4.17 9.52 11.16
N VAL A 113 -4.81 9.49 10.00
CA VAL A 113 -4.85 8.34 9.09
C VAL A 113 -4.33 8.75 7.72
N ALA A 114 -3.44 7.96 7.14
CA ALA A 114 -2.91 8.21 5.80
C ALA A 114 -2.93 6.93 4.95
N PRO A 115 -3.84 6.82 3.96
CA PRO A 115 -3.84 5.72 3.01
C PRO A 115 -2.81 5.98 1.90
N ASN A 116 -2.21 4.91 1.38
CA ASN A 116 -1.62 4.92 0.06
C ASN A 116 -2.73 4.77 -0.99
N VAL A 117 -2.72 5.57 -2.05
CA VAL A 117 -3.79 5.63 -3.05
C VAL A 117 -3.93 4.32 -3.85
N LEU A 118 -5.14 4.04 -4.34
CA LEU A 118 -5.34 3.02 -5.37
C LEU A 118 -4.60 3.42 -6.64
N GLY A 119 -4.02 2.45 -7.33
CA GLY A 119 -3.09 2.71 -8.44
C GLY A 119 -1.66 3.04 -7.99
N GLY A 120 -1.44 3.33 -6.70
CA GLY A 120 -0.11 3.53 -6.13
C GLY A 120 0.72 2.23 -6.06
N CYS A 121 1.95 2.34 -5.57
CA CYS A 121 2.91 1.24 -5.55
C CYS A 121 3.40 0.82 -4.15
N GLN A 122 2.94 1.49 -3.08
CA GLN A 122 3.37 1.25 -1.71
C GLN A 122 2.29 0.52 -0.87
N GLY A 123 1.84 -0.63 -1.37
CA GLY A 123 1.02 -1.60 -0.61
C GLY A 123 -0.46 -1.65 -0.95
N SER A 124 -1.05 -0.55 -1.46
CA SER A 124 -2.43 -0.55 -1.97
C SER A 124 -2.51 -1.24 -3.33
N THR A 125 -3.73 -1.57 -3.75
CA THR A 125 -3.95 -2.23 -5.03
C THR A 125 -3.62 -1.28 -6.17
N GLY A 126 -2.64 -1.68 -6.98
CA GLY A 126 -2.17 -0.91 -8.14
C GLY A 126 -1.64 -1.83 -9.24
N PRO A 127 -1.01 -1.27 -10.28
CA PRO A 127 -0.50 -2.03 -11.42
C PRO A 127 0.47 -3.17 -11.04
N ALA A 128 1.21 -3.02 -9.94
CA ALA A 128 2.14 -4.06 -9.46
C ALA A 128 1.47 -5.19 -8.67
N SER A 129 0.19 -5.03 -8.28
CA SER A 129 -0.56 -6.03 -7.54
C SER A 129 -0.94 -7.21 -8.43
N ALA A 130 -1.03 -8.40 -7.84
CA ALA A 130 -1.47 -9.60 -8.54
C ALA A 130 -2.93 -9.48 -9.01
N ARG A 131 -3.20 -9.92 -10.24
CA ARG A 131 -4.56 -10.02 -10.77
C ARG A 131 -5.33 -11.18 -10.12
N PRO A 132 -6.66 -11.07 -9.92
CA PRO A 132 -7.49 -12.24 -9.59
C PRO A 132 -7.29 -13.37 -10.60
N GLY A 133 -7.21 -14.61 -10.11
CA GLY A 133 -6.85 -15.78 -10.93
C GLY A 133 -5.35 -16.10 -10.99
N GLY A 134 -4.50 -15.23 -10.42
CA GLY A 134 -3.11 -15.53 -10.06
C GLY A 134 -2.07 -15.34 -11.18
N GLY A 135 -0.81 -15.24 -10.76
CA GLY A 135 0.38 -15.44 -11.59
C GLY A 135 0.95 -14.21 -12.31
N ARG A 136 0.17 -13.15 -12.54
CA ARG A 136 0.67 -11.92 -13.19
C ARG A 136 0.18 -10.65 -12.49
N PRO A 137 1.01 -9.59 -12.44
CA PRO A 137 0.55 -8.28 -12.00
C PRO A 137 -0.48 -7.71 -13.00
N PHE A 138 -1.31 -6.77 -12.56
CA PHE A 138 -2.22 -6.05 -13.46
C PHE A 138 -1.47 -5.38 -14.62
N GLY A 139 -0.35 -4.71 -14.34
CA GLY A 139 0.41 -3.96 -15.34
C GLY A 139 -0.48 -2.96 -16.08
N GLY A 140 -0.37 -2.90 -17.41
CA GLY A 140 -1.21 -2.05 -18.26
C GLY A 140 -2.69 -2.45 -18.30
N ALA A 141 -3.09 -3.58 -17.70
CA ALA A 141 -4.49 -3.96 -17.55
C ALA A 141 -5.13 -3.43 -16.25
N PHE A 142 -4.40 -2.65 -15.45
CA PHE A 142 -4.99 -1.95 -14.31
C PHE A 142 -6.00 -0.93 -14.82
N PRO A 143 -7.23 -0.87 -14.26
CA PRO A 143 -8.26 0.03 -14.77
C PRO A 143 -7.87 1.49 -14.55
N PHE A 144 -8.39 2.36 -15.40
CA PHE A 144 -8.22 3.80 -15.28
C PHE A 144 -8.97 4.33 -14.05
N LEU A 145 -8.29 5.18 -13.27
CA LEU A 145 -8.85 5.86 -12.09
C LEU A 145 -8.99 7.36 -12.39
N THR A 146 -10.06 7.97 -11.91
CA THR A 146 -10.32 9.42 -11.93
C THR A 146 -10.59 9.95 -10.54
#